data_AF-A0A7S3AJ57-F1
#
_entry.id   AF-A0A7S3AJ57-F1
#
_cell.length_a   1.000
_cell.length_b   1.000
_cell.length_c   1.000
_cell.angle_alpha   90.00
_cell.angle_beta   90.00
_cell.angle_gamma   90.00
#
_symmetry.space_group_name_H-M   'P 1'
#
loop_
_entity.id
_entity.type
_entity.pdbx_description
1 polymer ?
#
loop_
_entity_poly.entity_id
_entity_poly.type
_entity_poly.pdbx_seq_one_letter_code
_entity_poly.pdbx_strand_id
1 'polypeptide(L)'
;LGLDTYVQVTSPIRRYPDLAVHYQIKAHLRGDPLPFPAGDGQSQLVSFAREAGTLPRRLERSANAYWLREYLRRNAGRQFSAMVLGPAWEKGVFKLLLPELGALIDLRTSSKLTAGTLMELAPNKNGEFS
;
A
#
# COMPACT_ATOMS: atom_id res chain seq x y z
N LEU A 1 16.81 3.24 1.30
CA LEU A 1 17.43 3.56 2.60
C LEU A 1 18.92 3.90 2.50
N GLY A 2 19.63 3.49 1.44
CA GLY A 2 21.06 3.83 1.31
C GLY A 2 21.92 3.16 2.40
N LEU A 3 21.51 1.99 2.87
CA LEU A 3 22.18 1.24 3.94
C LEU A 3 22.67 -0.09 3.36
N ASP A 4 23.84 -0.52 3.81
CA ASP A 4 24.41 -1.83 3.48
C ASP A 4 23.56 -2.98 4.05
N THR A 5 22.84 -2.74 5.15
CA THR A 5 21.90 -3.71 5.74
C THR A 5 20.77 -2.99 6.48
N TYR A 6 19.56 -3.54 6.40
CA TYR A 6 18.39 -3.06 7.12
C TYR A 6 17.51 -4.21 7.60
N VAL A 7 17.15 -4.20 8.88
CA VAL A 7 16.25 -5.16 9.52
C VAL A 7 15.23 -4.42 10.38
N GLN A 8 13.98 -4.88 10.35
CA GLN A 8 12.88 -4.29 11.12
C GLN A 8 12.72 -5.03 12.45
N VAL A 9 12.74 -4.28 13.55
CA VAL A 9 12.78 -4.83 14.92
C VAL A 9 11.96 -3.99 15.92
N THR A 10 11.36 -2.88 15.49
CA THR A 10 10.80 -1.86 16.39
C THR A 10 9.32 -2.06 16.69
N SER A 11 8.64 -3.02 16.04
CA SER A 11 7.19 -3.21 16.16
C SER A 11 6.77 -4.67 16.49
N PRO A 12 7.41 -5.35 17.45
CA PRO A 12 7.18 -6.77 17.74
C PRO A 12 5.74 -7.10 18.18
N ILE A 13 5.02 -6.16 18.78
CA ILE A 13 3.63 -6.36 19.22
C ILE A 13 2.67 -6.53 18.03
N ARG A 14 2.96 -5.87 16.90
CA ARG A 14 2.04 -5.77 15.75
C ARG A 14 2.63 -6.36 14.46
N ARG A 15 3.86 -6.89 14.51
CA ARG A 15 4.56 -7.48 13.36
C ARG A 15 5.29 -8.73 13.80
N TYR A 16 4.81 -9.87 13.31
CA TYR A 16 5.45 -11.16 13.57
C TYR A 16 6.95 -11.21 13.19
N PRO A 17 7.39 -10.61 12.06
CA PRO A 17 8.82 -10.60 11.71
C PRO A 17 9.69 -9.88 12.74
N ASP A 18 9.24 -8.74 13.25
CA ASP A 18 9.93 -8.00 14.31
C ASP A 18 10.02 -8.85 15.60
N LEU A 19 8.96 -9.60 15.94
CA LEU A 19 8.96 -10.52 17.08
C LEU A 19 9.96 -11.67 16.91
N ALA A 20 10.03 -12.25 15.71
CA ALA A 20 10.98 -13.31 15.43
C ALA A 20 12.44 -12.84 15.49
N VAL A 21 12.72 -11.62 15.00
CA VAL A 21 14.02 -10.98 15.15
C VAL A 21 14.35 -10.78 16.64
N HIS A 22 13.36 -10.40 17.47
CA HIS A 22 13.56 -10.33 18.93
C HIS A 22 13.97 -11.68 19.53
N TYR A 23 13.36 -12.78 19.11
CA TYR A 23 13.74 -14.13 19.57
C TYR A 23 15.17 -14.49 19.15
N GLN A 24 15.52 -14.19 17.90
CA GLN A 24 16.86 -14.43 17.37
C GLN A 24 17.93 -13.65 18.16
N ILE A 25 17.70 -12.35 18.42
CA ILE A 25 18.61 -11.49 19.18
C ILE A 25 18.75 -12.00 20.62
N LYS A 26 17.64 -12.33 21.30
CA LYS A 26 17.67 -12.79 22.69
C LYS A 26 18.42 -14.12 22.84
N ALA A 27 18.23 -15.07 21.92
CA ALA A 27 18.94 -16.34 21.94
C ALA A 27 20.45 -16.14 21.72
N HIS A 28 20.82 -15.31 20.74
CA HIS A 28 22.23 -14.99 20.48
C HIS A 28 22.92 -14.36 21.70
N LEU A 29 22.28 -13.40 22.36
CA LEU A 29 22.82 -12.74 23.55
C LEU A 29 22.98 -13.69 24.76
N ARG A 30 22.22 -14.78 24.81
CA ARG A 30 22.30 -15.81 25.86
C ARG A 30 23.28 -16.94 25.54
N GLY A 31 23.72 -17.04 24.28
CA GLY A 31 24.46 -18.21 23.79
C GLY A 31 23.57 -19.44 23.57
N ASP A 32 22.24 -19.25 23.50
CA ASP A 32 21.29 -20.33 23.24
C ASP A 32 21.29 -20.71 21.74
N PRO A 33 20.85 -21.93 21.39
CA PRO A 33 20.57 -22.27 20.00
C PRO A 33 19.63 -21.26 19.34
N LEU A 34 19.99 -20.86 18.12
CA LEU A 34 19.21 -19.89 17.35
C LEU A 34 17.83 -20.48 16.97
N PRO A 35 16.71 -19.82 17.29
CA PRO A 35 15.37 -20.32 16.98
C PRO A 35 15.12 -20.47 15.48
N PHE A 36 15.81 -19.65 14.68
CA PHE A 36 15.76 -19.68 13.23
C PHE A 36 17.19 -19.77 12.70
N PRO A 37 17.75 -21.00 12.61
CA PRO A 37 19.08 -21.20 12.07
C PRO A 37 19.11 -20.89 10.56
N ALA A 38 20.31 -20.65 10.03
CA ALA A 38 20.50 -20.41 8.61
C ALA A 38 20.00 -21.59 7.76
N GLY A 39 19.56 -21.31 6.52
CA GLY A 39 18.90 -22.30 5.66
C GLY A 39 17.39 -22.30 5.87
N ASP A 40 16.82 -23.45 6.23
CA ASP A 40 15.36 -23.65 6.28
C ASP A 40 14.65 -22.79 7.34
N GLY A 41 15.33 -22.42 8.43
CA GLY A 41 14.76 -21.53 9.45
C GLY A 41 14.53 -20.09 8.95
N GLN A 42 15.43 -19.59 8.08
CA GLN A 42 15.28 -18.27 7.48
C GLN A 42 14.18 -18.24 6.41
N SER A 43 14.04 -19.30 5.62
CA SER A 43 12.99 -19.38 4.59
C SER A 43 11.59 -19.39 5.21
N GLN A 44 11.42 -20.07 6.36
CA GLN A 44 10.18 -20.05 7.12
C GLN A 44 9.83 -18.65 7.63
N LEU A 45 10.79 -17.92 8.22
CA LEU A 45 10.58 -16.54 8.66
C LEU A 45 10.14 -15.62 7.52
N VAL A 46 10.78 -15.76 6.35
CA VAL A 46 10.43 -14.98 5.17
C VAL A 46 9.02 -15.33 4.68
N SER A 47 8.62 -16.60 4.71
CA SER A 47 7.25 -17.02 4.34
C SER A 47 6.22 -16.40 5.29
N PHE A 48 6.41 -16.53 6.61
CA PHE A 48 5.51 -15.96 7.61
C PHE A 48 5.41 -14.44 7.49
N ALA A 49 6.53 -13.75 7.26
CA ALA A 49 6.55 -12.31 7.05
C ALA A 49 5.71 -11.88 5.84
N ARG A 50 5.78 -12.66 4.75
CA ARG A 50 5.01 -12.39 3.53
C ARG A 50 3.53 -12.66 3.77
N GLU A 51 3.18 -13.81 4.33
CA GLU A 51 1.78 -14.19 4.60
C GLU A 51 1.10 -13.21 5.55
N ALA A 52 1.72 -12.90 6.69
CA ALA A 52 1.19 -11.95 7.68
C ALA A 52 0.98 -10.55 7.11
N GLY A 53 1.77 -10.14 6.11
CA GLY A 53 1.61 -8.86 5.44
C GLY A 53 0.51 -8.83 4.38
N THR A 54 0.21 -9.94 3.72
CA THR A 54 -0.65 -9.94 2.52
C THR A 54 -2.14 -9.84 2.84
N LEU A 55 -2.64 -10.62 3.80
CA LEU A 55 -4.06 -10.65 4.13
C LEU A 55 -4.56 -9.31 4.72
N PRO A 56 -3.92 -8.72 5.76
CA PRO A 56 -4.36 -7.44 6.30
C PRO A 56 -4.33 -6.32 5.26
N ARG A 57 -3.27 -6.26 4.44
CA ARG A 57 -3.18 -5.25 3.36
C ARG A 57 -4.30 -5.37 2.33
N ARG A 58 -4.76 -6.58 2.02
CA ARG A 58 -5.90 -6.78 1.10
C ARG A 58 -7.19 -6.25 1.72
N LEU A 59 -7.44 -6.56 2.99
CA LEU A 59 -8.62 -6.08 3.72
C LEU A 59 -8.60 -4.56 3.87
N GLU A 60 -7.46 -3.97 4.26
CA GLU A 60 -7.27 -2.52 4.35
C GLU A 60 -7.52 -1.84 3.01
N ARG A 61 -6.99 -2.38 1.91
CA ARG A 61 -7.24 -1.84 0.56
C ARG A 61 -8.72 -1.87 0.20
N SER A 62 -9.42 -2.97 0.46
CA SER A 62 -10.86 -3.08 0.18
C SER A 62 -11.68 -2.11 1.03
N ALA A 63 -11.36 -1.99 2.32
CA ALA A 63 -12.03 -1.05 3.22
C ALA A 63 -11.79 0.41 2.78
N ASN A 64 -10.55 0.77 2.48
CA ASN A 64 -10.20 2.10 2.00
C ASN A 64 -10.88 2.43 0.67
N ALA A 65 -10.93 1.49 -0.27
CA ALA A 65 -11.62 1.67 -1.55
C ALA A 65 -13.13 1.90 -1.35
N TYR A 66 -13.75 1.13 -0.46
CA TYR A 66 -15.16 1.30 -0.11
C TYR A 66 -15.44 2.70 0.47
N TRP A 67 -14.68 3.10 1.50
CA TRP A 67 -14.91 4.39 2.17
C TRP A 67 -14.55 5.58 1.30
N LEU A 68 -13.51 5.47 0.46
CA LEU A 68 -13.19 6.49 -0.54
C LEU A 68 -14.38 6.68 -1.50
N ARG A 69 -14.92 5.58 -2.03
CA ARG A 69 -16.08 5.63 -2.92
C ARG A 69 -17.30 6.24 -2.24
N GLU A 70 -17.61 5.83 -1.02
CA GLU A 70 -18.74 6.36 -0.27
C GLU A 70 -18.57 7.87 0.03
N TYR A 71 -17.35 8.30 0.34
CA TYR A 71 -17.03 9.72 0.50
C TYR A 71 -17.27 10.50 -0.79
N LEU A 72 -16.73 10.02 -1.93
CA LEU A 72 -16.92 10.65 -3.24
C LEU A 72 -18.41 10.70 -3.64
N ARG A 73 -19.15 9.63 -3.36
CA ARG A 73 -20.60 9.55 -3.60
C ARG A 73 -21.38 10.63 -2.85
N ARG A 74 -21.03 10.86 -1.58
CA ARG A 74 -21.64 11.91 -0.74
C ARG A 74 -21.25 13.32 -1.19
N ASN A 75 -20.14 13.46 -1.91
CA ASN A 75 -19.63 14.72 -2.46
C ASN A 75 -19.81 14.80 -3.98
N ALA A 76 -20.84 14.14 -4.52
CA ALA A 76 -21.12 14.17 -5.96
C ALA A 76 -21.27 15.60 -6.48
N GLY A 77 -20.64 15.91 -7.61
CA GLY A 77 -20.64 17.25 -8.21
C GLY A 77 -19.64 18.25 -7.59
N ARG A 78 -19.03 17.94 -6.43
CA ARG A 78 -17.94 18.75 -5.88
C ARG A 78 -16.69 18.58 -6.75
N GLN A 79 -16.00 19.68 -7.04
CA GLN A 79 -14.73 19.64 -7.76
C GLN A 79 -13.60 19.16 -6.83
N PHE A 80 -12.76 18.29 -7.35
CA PHE A 80 -11.53 17.82 -6.73
C PHE A 80 -10.37 17.99 -7.69
N SER A 81 -9.25 18.47 -7.14
CA SER A 81 -8.00 18.50 -7.88
C SER A 81 -7.42 17.08 -7.98
N ALA A 82 -6.99 16.70 -9.18
CA ALA A 82 -6.45 15.40 -9.48
C ALA A 82 -5.17 15.51 -10.32
N MET A 83 -4.14 14.76 -9.96
CA MET A 83 -2.84 14.71 -10.65
C MET A 83 -2.68 13.41 -11.42
N VAL A 84 -2.38 13.49 -12.71
CA VAL A 84 -2.08 12.33 -13.54
C VAL A 84 -0.70 11.77 -13.16
N LEU A 85 -0.63 10.49 -12.77
CA LEU A 85 0.61 9.90 -12.27
C LEU A 85 1.52 9.34 -13.35
N GLY A 86 0.99 9.08 -14.54
CA GLY A 86 1.71 8.36 -15.58
C GLY A 86 0.91 8.20 -16.86
N PRO A 87 1.50 7.54 -17.86
CA PRO A 87 0.77 7.15 -19.08
C PRO A 87 -0.37 6.18 -18.74
N ALA A 88 -1.28 6.02 -19.69
CA ALA A 88 -2.37 5.07 -19.55
C ALA A 88 -1.83 3.64 -19.34
N TRP A 89 -2.29 2.95 -18.31
CA TRP A 89 -1.84 1.59 -17.97
C TRP A 89 -2.68 0.50 -18.66
N GLU A 90 -3.90 0.87 -19.09
CA GLU A 90 -4.76 0.11 -19.98
C GLU A 90 -5.30 1.09 -21.05
N LYS A 91 -5.87 0.59 -22.15
CA LYS A 91 -6.43 1.40 -23.24
C LYS A 91 -7.42 2.45 -22.70
N GLY A 92 -6.95 3.70 -22.64
CA GLY A 92 -7.72 4.87 -22.18
C GLY A 92 -7.92 4.96 -20.67
N VAL A 93 -7.17 4.23 -19.83
CA VAL A 93 -7.27 4.29 -18.37
C VAL A 93 -6.02 4.89 -17.76
N PHE A 94 -6.19 6.00 -17.03
CA PHE A 94 -5.12 6.73 -16.37
C PHE A 94 -5.25 6.61 -14.85
N LYS A 95 -4.12 6.51 -14.14
CA LYS A 95 -4.10 6.64 -12.68
C LYS A 95 -3.93 8.09 -12.28
N LEU A 96 -4.84 8.56 -11.44
CA LEU A 96 -4.80 9.91 -10.89
C LEU A 96 -4.66 9.83 -9.37
N LEU A 97 -3.93 10.79 -8.80
CA LEU A 97 -3.86 11.05 -7.37
C LEU A 97 -4.80 12.22 -7.05
N LEU A 98 -5.67 12.05 -6.07
CA LEU A 98 -6.42 13.12 -5.43
C LEU A 98 -5.60 13.62 -4.23
N PRO A 99 -4.86 14.75 -4.33
CA PRO A 99 -3.91 15.15 -3.29
C PRO A 99 -4.57 15.44 -1.95
N GLU A 100 -5.76 16.06 -1.96
CA GLU A 100 -6.55 16.36 -0.75
C GLU A 100 -6.90 15.09 0.05
N LEU A 101 -7.08 13.96 -0.64
CA LEU A 101 -7.52 12.71 -0.03
C LEU A 101 -6.37 11.69 0.11
N GLY A 102 -5.18 11.98 -0.46
CA GLY A 102 -4.11 11.00 -0.58
C GLY A 102 -4.52 9.73 -1.32
N ALA A 103 -5.53 9.83 -2.20
CA ALA A 103 -6.24 8.68 -2.76
C ALA A 103 -5.91 8.49 -4.25
N LEU A 104 -5.83 7.24 -4.69
CA LEU A 104 -5.66 6.89 -6.10
C LEU A 104 -6.99 6.50 -6.73
N ILE A 105 -7.25 7.02 -7.92
CA ILE A 105 -8.43 6.70 -8.73
C ILE A 105 -8.00 6.32 -10.15
N ASP A 106 -8.86 5.57 -10.84
CA ASP A 106 -8.71 5.29 -12.26
C ASP A 106 -9.71 6.17 -13.03
N LEU A 107 -9.21 6.92 -14.02
CA LEU A 107 -10.01 7.73 -14.93
C LEU A 107 -9.99 7.11 -16.33
N ARG A 108 -11.17 6.82 -16.89
CA ARG A 108 -11.28 6.34 -18.27
C ARG A 108 -11.57 7.51 -19.21
N THR A 109 -10.64 7.83 -20.11
CA THR A 109 -10.81 8.90 -21.09
C THR A 109 -10.14 8.55 -22.42
N SER A 110 -10.72 9.04 -23.52
CA SER A 110 -10.11 8.98 -24.86
C SER A 110 -9.03 10.05 -25.06
N SER A 111 -8.99 11.05 -24.18
CA SER A 111 -8.01 12.13 -24.23
C SER A 111 -6.63 11.64 -23.82
N LYS A 112 -5.59 12.10 -24.50
CA LYS A 112 -4.21 11.87 -24.05
C LYS A 112 -3.93 12.77 -22.85
N LEU A 113 -3.56 12.16 -21.73
CA LEU A 113 -3.11 12.86 -20.53
C LEU A 113 -1.60 12.71 -20.36
N THR A 114 -0.95 13.75 -19.85
CA THR A 114 0.48 13.77 -19.56
C THR A 114 0.69 13.62 -18.06
N ALA A 115 1.72 12.85 -17.67
CA ALA A 115 2.09 12.71 -16.27
C ALA A 115 2.44 14.09 -15.65
N GLY A 116 2.02 14.31 -14.40
CA GLY A 116 2.19 15.58 -13.69
C GLY A 116 1.11 16.63 -13.99
N THR A 117 0.25 16.42 -14.98
CA THR A 117 -0.88 17.33 -15.25
C THR A 117 -1.85 17.33 -14.06
N LEU A 118 -2.20 18.53 -13.59
CA LEU A 118 -3.29 18.76 -12.65
C LEU A 118 -4.58 19.07 -13.40
N MET A 119 -5.69 18.56 -12.92
CA MET A 119 -7.02 18.79 -13.48
C MET A 119 -8.09 18.77 -12.40
N GLU A 120 -9.19 19.49 -12.64
CA GLU A 120 -10.36 19.47 -11.78
C GLU A 120 -11.38 18.46 -12.32
N LEU A 121 -11.86 17.59 -11.45
CA LEU A 121 -12.84 16.57 -11.77
C LEU A 121 -13.90 16.50 -10.67
N ALA A 122 -15.14 16.23 -11.05
CA ALA A 122 -16.23 16.01 -10.09
C ALA A 122 -16.71 14.55 -10.14
N PRO A 123 -16.86 13.87 -8.99
CA PRO A 123 -17.40 12.53 -8.97
C PRO A 123 -18.89 12.55 -9.29
N ASN A 124 -19.34 11.51 -9.98
CA ASN A 124 -20.75 11.28 -10.26
C ASN A 124 -21.50 10.76 -9.01
N LYS A 125 -22.81 10.51 -9.15
CA LYS A 125 -23.66 9.99 -8.07
C LYS A 125 -23.29 8.58 -7.58
N ASN A 126 -22.37 7.90 -8.26
CA ASN A 126 -21.84 6.58 -7.89
C ASN A 126 -20.45 6.66 -7.22
N GLY A 127 -19.91 7.88 -7.06
CA GLY A 127 -18.56 8.12 -6.51
C GLY A 127 -17.44 7.84 -7.51
N GLU A 128 -17.72 7.88 -8.81
CA GLU A 128 -16.77 7.58 -9.89
C GLU A 128 -16.48 8.84 -10.73
N PHE A 129 -15.29 8.89 -11.34
CA PHE A 129 -14.89 9.95 -12.25
C PHE A 129 -14.97 9.43 -13.70
N SER A 130 -15.70 10.15 -14.55
CA SER A 130 -15.99 9.79 -15.94
C SER A 130 -15.84 10.99 -16.85
#